data_AF-A0A1Q5H1M7-F1
#
_entry.id   AF-A0A1Q5H1M7-F1
#
_cell.length_a   1.000
_cell.length_b   1.000
_cell.length_c   1.000
_cell.angle_alpha   90.00
_cell.angle_beta   90.00
_cell.angle_gamma   90.00
#
_symmetry.space_group_name_H-M   'P 1'
#
loop_
_entity.id
_entity.type
_entity.pdbx_description
1 polymer ?
#
loop_
_entity_poly.entity_id
_entity_poly.type
_entity_poly.pdbx_seq_one_letter_code
_entity_poly.pdbx_strand_id
1 'polypeptide(L)' 'MLVTRFGTAPDAVRPEAPLRRLRLDSLALEELRLLIEDRLDVDLEDAVLTSRDTVGRLVEVVHGKVSA' A
#
# COMPACT_ATOMS: atom_id res chain seq x y z
N MET A 1 -3.81 -7.05 7.69
CA MET A 1 -3.71 -5.59 7.48
C MET A 1 -4.58 -5.16 6.32
N LEU A 2 -4.27 -5.48 5.06
CA LEU A 2 -5.08 -5.02 3.92
C LEU A 2 -6.53 -5.57 3.93
N VAL A 3 -6.68 -6.88 4.10
CA VAL A 3 -7.98 -7.58 4.15
C VAL A 3 -8.88 -7.09 5.29
N THR A 4 -8.28 -6.85 6.46
CA THR A 4 -8.99 -6.49 7.69
C THR A 4 -9.32 -5.00 7.79
N ARG A 5 -8.51 -4.11 7.21
CA ARG A 5 -8.74 -2.65 7.26
C ARG A 5 -9.46 -2.11 6.04
N PHE A 6 -9.19 -2.64 4.85
CA PHE A 6 -9.77 -2.15 3.60
C PHE A 6 -10.85 -3.08 3.01
N GLY A 7 -11.18 -4.17 3.70
CA GLY A 7 -12.20 -5.13 3.24
C GLY A 7 -11.82 -5.85 1.94
N THR A 8 -10.52 -5.90 1.62
CA THR A 8 -10.02 -6.56 0.42
C THR A 8 -10.10 -8.08 0.56
N ALA A 9 -10.47 -8.80 -0.49
CA ALA A 9 -10.40 -10.27 -0.45
C ALA A 9 -8.94 -10.75 -0.31
N PRO A 10 -8.62 -11.69 0.60
CA PRO A 10 -7.25 -12.19 0.77
C PRO A 10 -6.67 -12.77 -0.52
N ASP A 11 -7.50 -13.47 -1.29
CA ASP A 11 -7.09 -14.05 -2.59
C ASP A 11 -6.79 -12.99 -3.66
N ALA A 12 -7.28 -11.76 -3.47
CA ALA A 12 -7.01 -10.64 -4.37
C ALA A 12 -5.70 -9.91 -4.03
N VAL A 13 -5.18 -10.06 -2.80
CA VAL A 13 -3.91 -9.43 -2.38
C VAL A 13 -2.74 -10.22 -2.94
N ARG A 14 -2.40 -9.92 -4.20
CA ARG A 14 -1.28 -10.53 -4.94
C ARG A 14 -0.26 -9.44 -5.30
N PRO A 15 1.05 -9.73 -5.33
CA PRO A 15 2.07 -8.74 -5.69
C PRO A 15 1.83 -8.10 -7.06
N GLU A 16 1.25 -8.84 -7.99
CA GLU A 16 0.95 -8.41 -9.35
C GLU A 16 -0.43 -7.74 -9.46
N ALA A 17 -1.25 -7.79 -8.40
CA ALA A 17 -2.57 -7.20 -8.41
C ALA A 17 -2.48 -5.66 -8.33
N PRO A 18 -3.18 -4.93 -9.22
CA PRO A 18 -3.28 -3.49 -9.13
C PRO A 18 -4.04 -3.06 -7.87
N LEU A 19 -3.62 -1.97 -7.22
CA LEU A 19 -4.27 -1.41 -6.04
C LEU A 19 -5.74 -1.04 -6.33
N ARG A 20 -6.05 -0.52 -7.53
CA ARG A 20 -7.44 -0.29 -7.97
C ARG A 20 -8.31 -1.54 -7.94
N ARG A 21 -7.75 -2.73 -8.16
CA ARG A 21 -8.48 -4.01 -8.12
C ARG A 21 -8.84 -4.41 -6.68
N LEU A 22 -8.11 -3.88 -5.70
CA LEU A 22 -8.34 -4.11 -4.28
C LEU A 22 -9.41 -3.17 -3.69
N ARG A 23 -10.07 -2.37 -4.54
CA ARG A 23 -10.99 -1.30 -4.14
C ARG A 23 -10.33 -0.27 -3.23
N LEU A 24 -9.02 -0.05 -3.40
CA LEU A 24 -8.30 1.03 -2.76
C LEU A 24 -8.53 2.31 -3.56
N ASP A 25 -9.46 3.13 -3.08
CA ASP A 25 -9.69 4.48 -3.58
C ASP A 25 -8.59 5.43 -3.08
N SER A 26 -8.58 6.67 -3.56
CA SER A 26 -7.57 7.67 -3.17
C SER A 26 -7.49 7.86 -1.64
N LEU A 27 -8.62 7.84 -0.94
CA LEU A 27 -8.66 7.93 0.53
C LEU A 27 -8.03 6.69 1.21
N ALA A 28 -8.34 5.49 0.72
CA ALA A 28 -7.80 4.26 1.28
C ALA A 28 -6.28 4.15 1.05
N LEU A 29 -5.78 4.68 -0.07
CA LEU A 29 -4.35 4.78 -0.33
C LEU A 29 -3.67 5.76 0.63
N GLU A 30 -4.30 6.90 0.89
CA GLU A 30 -3.82 7.89 1.85
C GLU A 30 -3.75 7.30 3.27
N GLU A 31 -4.81 6.61 3.71
CA GLU A 31 -4.83 5.92 5.00
C GLU A 31 -3.79 4.80 5.07
N LEU A 32 -3.61 4.04 3.99
CA LEU A 32 -2.60 2.99 3.91
C LEU A 32 -1.19 3.58 4.05
N ARG A 33 -0.93 4.73 3.41
CA ARG A 33 0.32 5.46 3.52
C ARG A 33 0.59 5.85 4.97
N LEU A 34 -0.27 6.64 5.59
CA LEU A 34 -0.13 7.13 6.97
C LEU A 34 0.09 5.99 7.97
N LEU A 35 -0.58 4.86 7.75
CA LEU A 35 -0.50 3.69 8.60
C LEU A 35 0.84 2.96 8.49
N ILE A 36 1.43 2.94 7.30
CA ILE A 36 2.76 2.37 7.10
C ILE A 36 3.81 3.30 7.71
N GLU A 37 3.66 4.61 7.51
CA GLU A 37 4.51 5.64 8.13
C GLU A 37 4.49 5.53 9.65
N ASP A 38 3.30 5.51 10.27
CA ASP A 38 3.12 5.37 11.72
C ASP A 38 3.68 4.05 12.28
N ARG A 39 3.56 2.95 11.53
CA ARG A 39 3.96 1.62 12.03
C ARG A 39 5.45 1.31 11.83
N LEU A 40 6.04 1.85 10.77
CA LEU A 40 7.42 1.57 10.39
C LEU A 40 8.35 2.77 10.60
N ASP A 41 7.82 3.92 11.03
CA ASP A 41 8.54 5.17 11.25
C ASP A 41 9.30 5.61 9.99
N VAL A 42 8.64 5.50 8.83
CA VAL A 42 9.17 5.87 7.51
C VAL A 42 8.39 7.01 6.89
N ASP A 43 9.02 7.77 6.00
CA ASP A 43 8.38 8.82 5.23
C ASP A 43 8.09 8.34 3.79
N LEU A 44 6.81 8.24 3.46
CA LEU A 44 6.28 7.84 2.16
C LEU A 44 5.73 9.05 1.37
N GLU A 45 6.01 10.29 1.75
CA GLU A 45 5.61 11.47 0.96
C GLU A 45 6.22 11.46 -0.45
N ASP A 46 7.48 11.01 -0.59
CA ASP A 46 8.14 10.84 -1.88
C ASP A 46 7.67 9.60 -2.66
N ALA A 47 6.94 8.70 -2.00
CA ALA A 47 6.43 7.49 -2.63
C ALA A 47 5.22 7.85 -3.48
N VAL A 48 5.46 8.06 -4.78
CA VAL A 48 4.38 8.25 -5.75
C VAL A 48 3.65 6.93 -5.96
N LEU A 49 2.70 6.63 -5.07
CA LEU A 49 1.80 5.49 -5.12
C LEU A 49 0.48 5.94 -5.75
N THR A 50 0.11 5.28 -6.85
CA THR A 50 -1.14 5.53 -7.56
C THR A 50 -1.99 4.27 -7.58
N SER A 51 -3.30 4.40 -7.80
CA SER A 51 -4.19 3.23 -7.92
C SER A 51 -3.81 2.28 -9.08
N ARG A 52 -2.95 2.72 -10.01
CA ARG A 52 -2.42 1.92 -11.12
C ARG A 52 -1.26 1.03 -10.71
N ASP A 53 -0.60 1.34 -9.60
CA ASP A 53 0.49 0.55 -9.06
C ASP A 53 -0.01 -0.76 -8.47
N THR A 54 0.91 -1.69 -8.25
CA THR A 54 0.61 -3.01 -7.70
C THR A 54 0.98 -3.10 -6.22
N VAL A 55 0.43 -4.10 -5.54
CA VAL A 55 0.80 -4.40 -4.16
C VAL A 55 2.29 -4.67 -4.01
N GLY A 56 2.91 -5.35 -4.99
CA GLY A 56 4.34 -5.64 -4.99
C GLY A 56 5.16 -4.35 -4.98
N ARG A 57 4.81 -3.38 -5.82
CA ARG A 57 5.49 -2.09 -5.87
C ARG A 57 5.34 -1.31 -4.56
N LEU A 58 4.15 -1.34 -3.94
CA LEU A 58 3.95 -0.76 -2.62
C LEU A 58 4.91 -1.37 -1.60
N VAL A 59 5.00 -2.70 -1.55
CA VAL A 59 5.89 -3.41 -0.63
C VAL A 59 7.35 -3.08 -0.89
N GLU A 60 7.78 -3.02 -2.15
CA GLU A 60 9.15 -2.66 -2.52
C GLU A 60 9.53 -1.24 -2.07
N VAL A 61 8.64 -0.26 -2.30
CA VAL A 61 8.88 1.13 -1.88
C VAL A 61 9.02 1.23 -0.37
N VAL A 62 8.12 0.57 0.35
CA VAL A 62 8.14 0.54 1.82
C VAL A 62 9.42 -0.15 2.32
N HIS A 63 9.77 -1.30 1.76
CA HIS A 63 10.98 -2.03 2.14
C HIS A 63 12.25 -1.22 1.85
N GLY A 64 12.28 -0.50 0.74
CA GLY A 64 13.36 0.42 0.39
C GLY A 64 13.53 1.55 1.40
N LYS A 65 12.41 2.11 1.90
CA LYS A 65 12.41 3.18 2.91
C LYS A 65 12.78 2.70 4.33
N VAL A 66 12.35 1.49 4.70
CA VAL A 66 12.70 0.89 6.01
C VAL A 66 14.16 0.45 6.09
N SER A 67 14.77 0.10 4.95
CA SER A 67 16.15 -0.39 4.90
C SER A 67 17.19 0.71 4.65
N ALA A 68 16.75 1.96 4.47
CA ALA A 68 17.59 3.13 4.24
C ALA A 68 17.94 3.84 5.55
#